data_AF-A0A914IW72-F1
#
_entry.id   AF-A0A914IW72-F1
#
_cell.length_a   1.000
_cell.length_b   1.000
_cell.length_c   1.000
_cell.angle_alpha   90.00
_cell.angle_beta   90.00
_cell.angle_gamma   90.00
#
_symmetry.space_group_name_H-M   'P 1'
#
loop_
_entity.id
_entity.type
_entity.pdbx_description
1 polymer ?
#
loop_
_entity_poly.entity_id
_entity_poly.type
_entity_poly.pdbx_seq_one_letter_code
_entity_poly.pdbx_strand_id
1 'polypeptide(L)'
;MANHGPSYGLSRELERKAQARFCIEEAQEVMIWIQDVTKMRFSVDPRNMQTAEEVSDALKDGVVLCNLIHKLVNKTNGMLFRFQENPKMPFHKVSLKKTDASPVMHGLVSDDPH
;
A
#
# COMPACT_ATOMS: atom_id res chain seq x y z
N MET A 1 25.28 -8.92 -16.71
CA MET A 1 25.07 -7.63 -16.00
C MET A 1 24.67 -6.61 -17.06
N ALA A 2 23.39 -6.30 -17.18
CA ALA A 2 22.93 -5.33 -18.16
C ALA A 2 23.18 -3.93 -17.61
N ASN A 3 24.20 -3.25 -18.16
CA ASN A 3 24.35 -1.81 -18.00
C ASN A 3 23.16 -1.16 -18.71
N HIS A 4 22.10 -0.83 -17.97
CA HIS A 4 21.14 0.15 -18.43
C HIS A 4 21.89 1.49 -18.46
N GLY A 5 22.34 1.90 -19.64
CA GLY A 5 22.79 3.27 -19.87
C GLY A 5 21.66 4.26 -19.57
N PRO A 6 21.97 5.57 -19.49
CA PRO A 6 20.96 6.59 -19.21
C PRO A 6 19.74 6.40 -20.11
N SER A 7 18.55 6.47 -19.52
CA SER A 7 17.29 6.38 -20.28
C SER A 7 17.26 7.56 -21.27
N TYR A 8 17.35 7.28 -22.58
CA TYR A 8 17.27 8.30 -23.63
C TYR A 8 15.88 8.26 -24.30
N GLY A 9 15.40 9.39 -24.81
CA GLY A 9 14.13 9.47 -25.55
C GLY A 9 12.87 9.58 -24.67
N LEU A 10 11.81 8.86 -25.03
CA LEU A 10 10.46 8.98 -24.44
C LEU A 10 10.42 8.72 -22.92
N SER A 11 11.25 7.81 -22.42
CA SER A 11 11.34 7.49 -20.99
C SER A 11 11.85 8.68 -20.17
N ARG A 12 12.85 9.41 -20.67
CA ARG A 12 13.37 10.64 -20.04
C ARG A 12 12.35 11.79 -20.10
N GLU A 13 11.61 11.90 -21.20
CA GLU A 13 10.51 12.86 -21.33
C GLU A 13 9.39 12.56 -20.32
N LEU A 14 9.07 11.28 -20.12
CA LEU A 14 8.10 10.79 -19.14
C LEU A 14 8.54 11.08 -17.71
N GLU A 15 9.78 10.72 -17.35
CA GLU A 15 10.37 11.02 -16.04
C GLU A 15 10.37 12.53 -15.76
N ARG A 16 10.77 13.35 -16.74
CA ARG A 16 10.74 14.80 -16.62
C ARG A 16 9.34 15.35 -16.39
N LYS A 17 8.34 14.84 -17.13
CA LYS A 17 6.93 15.25 -16.98
C LYS A 17 6.34 14.80 -15.64
N ALA A 18 6.70 13.61 -15.17
CA ALA A 18 6.28 13.11 -13.86
C ALA A 18 6.88 13.99 -12.75
N GLN A 19 8.19 14.27 -12.81
CA GLN A 19 8.87 15.14 -11.86
C GLN A 19 8.30 16.56 -11.85
N ALA A 20 7.98 17.11 -13.03
CA ALA A 20 7.41 18.45 -13.16
C ALA A 20 6.00 18.57 -12.54
N ARG A 21 5.29 17.46 -12.33
CA ARG A 21 3.95 17.44 -11.74
C ARG A 21 3.93 17.01 -10.27
N PHE A 22 5.07 16.56 -9.75
CA PHE A 22 5.15 16.06 -8.39
C PHE A 22 5.27 17.22 -7.41
N CYS A 23 4.28 17.37 -6.53
CA CYS A 23 4.33 18.31 -5.41
C CYS A 23 4.80 17.57 -4.15
N ILE A 24 5.99 17.93 -3.66
CA ILE A 24 6.54 17.28 -2.46
C ILE A 24 5.69 17.59 -1.22
N GLU A 25 5.20 18.81 -1.07
CA GLU A 25 4.38 19.24 0.08
C GLU A 25 3.10 18.41 0.19
N GLU A 26 2.40 18.24 -0.93
CA GLU A 26 1.18 17.41 -1.01
C GLU A 26 1.50 15.94 -0.70
N ALA A 27 2.65 15.44 -1.17
CA ALA A 27 3.10 14.09 -0.85
C ALA A 27 3.40 13.92 0.65
N GLN A 28 4.03 14.90 1.30
CA GLN A 28 4.28 14.88 2.74
C GLN A 28 2.97 14.83 3.54
N GLU A 29 1.96 15.64 3.16
CA GLU A 29 0.64 15.62 3.79
C GLU A 29 -0.03 14.25 3.67
N VAL A 30 0.01 13.64 2.49
CA VAL A 30 -0.51 12.29 2.25
C VAL A 30 0.22 11.27 3.12
N MET A 31 1.55 11.33 3.20
CA MET A 31 2.34 10.40 4.00
C MET A 31 2.02 10.54 5.50
N ILE A 32 1.87 11.75 6.02
CA ILE A 32 1.43 12.00 7.40
C ILE A 32 0.05 11.39 7.64
N TRP A 33 -0.90 11.63 6.72
CA TRP A 33 -2.24 11.06 6.83
C TRP A 33 -2.24 9.52 6.81
N ILE A 34 -1.46 8.90 5.93
CA ILE A 34 -1.30 7.43 5.89
C ILE A 34 -0.75 6.91 7.21
N GLN A 35 0.29 7.56 7.76
CA GLN A 35 0.85 7.21 9.07
C GLN A 35 -0.21 7.31 10.18
N ASP A 36 -1.04 8.35 10.15
CA ASP A 36 -2.10 8.54 11.13
C ASP A 36 -3.23 7.51 11.03
N VAL A 37 -3.61 7.08 9.83
CA VAL A 37 -4.64 6.06 9.63
C VAL A 37 -4.09 4.67 9.97
N THR A 38 -2.94 4.31 9.42
CA THR A 38 -2.33 2.99 9.59
C THR A 38 -1.71 2.79 10.98
N LYS A 39 -1.33 3.87 11.66
CA LYS A 39 -0.52 3.86 12.90
C LYS A 39 0.83 3.16 12.73
N MET A 40 1.30 3.01 11.49
CA MET A 40 2.63 2.51 11.16
C MET A 40 3.60 3.67 11.02
N ARG A 41 4.86 3.49 11.46
CA ARG A 41 5.90 4.49 11.23
C ARG A 41 6.69 4.16 9.97
N PHE A 42 6.94 5.17 9.16
CA PHE A 42 7.87 5.08 8.05
C PHE A 42 9.32 5.07 8.56
N SER A 43 10.25 4.56 7.75
CA SER A 43 11.68 4.57 8.06
C SER A 43 12.26 5.99 8.10
N VAL A 44 11.67 6.91 7.35
CA VAL A 44 12.03 8.33 7.30
C VAL A 44 10.80 9.12 7.73
N ASP A 45 10.99 10.16 8.54
CA ASP A 45 9.91 11.06 8.92
C ASP A 45 9.30 11.69 7.65
N PRO A 46 7.98 11.57 7.41
CA PRO A 46 7.32 12.20 6.27
C PRO A 46 7.66 13.67 6.07
N ARG A 47 7.90 14.43 7.14
CA ARG A 47 8.24 15.86 7.08
C ARG A 47 9.63 16.14 6.51
N ASN A 48 10.50 15.15 6.54
CA ASN A 48 11.88 15.27 6.08
C ASN A 48 12.07 14.74 4.65
N MET A 49 11.02 14.20 4.03
CA MET A 49 11.08 13.73 2.64
C MET A 49 11.16 14.91 1.69
N GLN A 50 12.17 14.94 0.82
CA GLN A 50 12.46 16.04 -0.09
C GLN A 50 12.31 15.65 -1.56
N THR A 51 12.33 14.35 -1.87
CA THR A 51 12.29 13.88 -3.27
C THR A 51 11.15 12.88 -3.50
N ALA A 52 10.71 12.79 -4.76
CA ALA A 52 9.73 11.78 -5.19
C ALA A 52 10.25 10.35 -4.99
N GLU A 53 11.56 10.16 -5.07
CA GLU A 53 12.23 8.87 -4.90
C GLU A 53 12.13 8.38 -3.45
N GLU A 54 12.33 9.25 -2.47
CA GLU A 54 12.17 8.92 -1.04
C GLU A 54 10.73 8.51 -0.71
N VAL A 55 9.74 9.22 -1.26
CA VAL A 55 8.32 8.87 -1.10
C VAL A 55 8.02 7.53 -1.76
N SER A 56 8.52 7.32 -2.99
CA SER A 56 8.34 6.07 -3.73
C SER A 56 8.95 4.88 -2.98
N ASP A 57 10.18 5.01 -2.50
CA ASP A 57 10.87 3.95 -1.76
C ASP A 57 10.18 3.63 -0.43
N ALA A 58 9.60 4.62 0.25
CA ALA A 58 8.82 4.42 1.48
C ALA A 58 7.52 3.62 1.26
N LEU A 59 6.95 3.61 0.04
CA LEU A 59 5.71 2.90 -0.30
C LEU A 59 5.95 1.60 -1.08
N LYS A 60 7.18 1.35 -1.50
CA LYS A 60 7.57 0.31 -2.47
C LYS A 60 7.33 -1.13 -2.00
N ASP A 61 7.37 -1.38 -0.70
CA ASP A 61 7.11 -2.73 -0.17
C ASP A 61 5.62 -3.12 -0.22
N GLY A 62 4.73 -2.13 -0.40
CA GLY A 62 3.29 -2.29 -0.46
C GLY A 62 2.60 -2.62 0.87
N VAL A 63 3.36 -2.84 1.97
CA VAL A 63 2.84 -3.29 3.27
C VAL A 63 1.92 -2.23 3.87
N VAL A 64 2.39 -0.97 3.87
CA VAL A 64 1.62 0.17 4.40
C VAL A 64 0.35 0.42 3.60
N LEU A 65 0.40 0.25 2.27
CA LEU A 65 -0.74 0.42 1.37
C LEU A 65 -1.79 -0.68 1.59
N CYS A 66 -1.35 -1.92 1.78
CA CYS A 66 -2.23 -3.03 2.13
C CYS A 66 -2.94 -2.78 3.47
N ASN A 67 -2.20 -2.33 4.49
CA ASN A 67 -2.77 -1.98 5.79
C ASN A 67 -3.76 -0.81 5.70
N LEU A 68 -3.42 0.22 4.91
CA LEU A 68 -4.30 1.36 4.66
C LEU A 68 -5.65 0.92 4.08
N ILE A 69 -5.64 0.13 3.00
CA ILE A 69 -6.87 -0.39 2.39
C ILE A 69 -7.62 -1.25 3.38
N HIS A 70 -6.93 -2.13 4.11
CA HIS A 70 -7.55 -2.99 5.11
C HIS A 70 -8.30 -2.17 6.18
N LYS A 71 -7.70 -1.08 6.69
CA LYS A 71 -8.37 -0.20 7.66
C LYS A 71 -9.54 0.57 7.07
N LEU A 72 -9.44 1.02 5.82
CA LEU A 72 -10.52 1.77 5.16
C LEU A 72 -11.70 0.85 4.82
N VAL A 73 -11.45 -0.35 4.31
CA VAL A 73 -12.49 -1.31 3.88
C VAL A 73 -13.11 -2.05 5.05
N ASN A 74 -12.35 -2.41 6.09
CA ASN A 74 -12.94 -3.03 7.28
C ASN A 74 -13.88 -2.07 8.00
N LYS A 75 -13.58 -0.77 8.02
CA LYS A 75 -14.47 0.24 8.59
C LYS A 75 -15.80 0.36 7.85
N THR A 76 -15.82 0.06 6.55
CA THR A 76 -17.01 0.24 5.71
C THR A 76 -17.81 -1.04 5.56
N ASN A 77 -17.17 -2.17 5.23
CA ASN A 77 -17.87 -3.35 4.69
C ASN A 77 -17.44 -4.70 5.30
N GLY A 78 -16.56 -4.74 6.31
CA GLY A 78 -16.16 -5.98 7.00
C GLY A 78 -15.37 -7.00 6.16
N MET A 79 -14.88 -6.63 4.97
CA MET A 79 -14.17 -7.55 4.08
C MET A 79 -12.71 -7.74 4.51
N LEU A 80 -12.40 -8.92 5.06
CA LEU A 80 -11.06 -9.25 5.57
C LEU A 80 -10.10 -9.64 4.42
N PHE A 81 -9.17 -8.76 4.08
CA PHE A 81 -8.06 -9.08 3.17
C PHE A 81 -6.82 -9.52 3.94
N ARG A 82 -6.27 -10.70 3.60
CA ARG A 82 -4.98 -11.19 4.13
C ARG A 82 -3.84 -10.83 3.18
N PHE A 83 -2.85 -10.11 3.69
CA PHE A 83 -1.59 -9.83 2.99
C PHE A 83 -0.40 -10.28 3.85
N GLN A 84 0.75 -10.54 3.21
CA GLN A 84 1.95 -10.99 3.90
C GLN A 84 2.85 -9.79 4.21
N GLU A 85 3.08 -9.49 5.50
CA GLU A 85 3.89 -8.34 5.93
C GLU A 85 5.38 -8.48 5.56
N ASN A 86 5.90 -9.71 5.45
CA ASN A 86 7.28 -10.00 5.05
C ASN A 86 7.33 -11.01 3.89
N PRO A 87 7.09 -10.57 2.64
CA PRO A 87 7.18 -11.43 1.47
C PRO A 87 8.62 -11.86 1.20
N LYS A 88 8.92 -13.16 1.35
CA LYS A 88 10.26 -13.74 1.10
C LYS A 88 10.69 -13.70 -0.38
N MET A 89 9.74 -13.50 -1.30
CA MET A 89 10.01 -13.46 -2.74
C MET A 89 9.63 -12.10 -3.33
N PRO A 90 10.45 -11.50 -4.21
CA PRO A 90 10.20 -10.16 -4.79
C PRO A 90 8.81 -10.02 -5.43
N PHE A 91 8.34 -11.05 -6.14
CA PHE A 91 7.04 -11.06 -6.82
C PHE A 91 5.83 -11.10 -5.87
N HIS A 92 6.04 -11.46 -4.60
CA HIS A 92 4.95 -11.45 -3.62
C HIS A 92 4.62 -10.03 -3.13
N LYS A 93 5.48 -9.04 -3.39
CA LYS A 93 5.21 -7.62 -3.10
C LYS A 93 4.10 -7.03 -3.98
N VAL A 94 3.83 -7.63 -5.14
CA VAL A 94 2.84 -7.14 -6.13
C VAL A 94 1.50 -7.91 -6.11
N SER A 95 1.32 -8.90 -5.23
CA SER A 95 0.12 -9.75 -5.23
C SER A 95 -0.77 -9.55 -3.99
N LEU A 96 -1.89 -8.85 -4.17
CA LEU A 96 -3.01 -8.88 -3.23
C LEU A 96 -3.78 -10.19 -3.42
N LYS A 97 -3.67 -11.12 -2.45
CA LYS A 97 -4.49 -12.34 -2.48
C LYS A 97 -5.89 -12.01 -1.98
N LYS A 98 -6.83 -11.79 -2.90
CA LYS A 98 -8.26 -11.73 -2.58
C LYS A 98 -8.69 -13.13 -2.16
N THR A 99 -9.00 -13.31 -0.88
CA THR A 99 -9.69 -14.51 -0.43
C THR A 99 -11.18 -14.22 -0.54
N ASP A 100 -11.85 -15.03 -1.32
CA ASP A 100 -13.30 -15.21 -1.33
C ASP A 100 -13.74 -15.63 0.07
N ALA A 101 -14.17 -14.63 0.87
CA ALA A 101 -14.83 -14.90 2.13
C ALA A 101 -16.20 -15.53 1.82
N SER A 102 -16.26 -16.87 1.88
CA SER A 102 -17.52 -17.58 2.00
C SER A 102 -18.14 -17.19 3.35
N PRO A 103 -19.40 -16.69 3.39
CA PRO A 103 -20.03 -16.35 4.66
C PRO A 103 -20.29 -17.67 5.41
N VAL A 104 -19.60 -17.84 6.55
CA VAL A 104 -19.94 -18.88 7.52
C VAL A 104 -21.33 -18.53 8.05
N MET A 105 -22.33 -19.25 7.55
CA MET A 105 -23.67 -19.29 8.11
C MET A 105 -23.54 -19.76 9.56
N HIS A 106 -23.63 -18.84 10.51
CA HIS A 106 -23.90 -19.20 11.90
C HIS A 106 -25.27 -19.89 11.91
N GLY A 107 -25.24 -21.22 11.94
CA GLY A 107 -26.42 -22.02 12.21
C GLY A 107 -27.00 -21.60 13.55
N LEU A 108 -28.25 -21.14 13.51
CA LEU A 108 -29.10 -21.03 14.67
C LEU A 108 -29.25 -22.43 15.27
N VAL A 109 -28.46 -22.72 16.29
CA VAL A 109 -28.83 -23.71 17.31
C VAL A 109 -29.80 -22.99 18.25
N SER A 110 -31.06 -23.40 18.17
CA SER A 110 -32.01 -23.28 19.26
C SER A 110 -32.88 -24.53 19.17
N ASP A 111 -32.31 -25.62 19.66
CA ASP A 111 -33.04 -26.75 20.18
C ASP A 111 -33.82 -26.28 21.42
N ASP A 112 -35.14 -26.25 21.33
CA ASP A 112 -36.02 -26.32 22.49
C ASP A 112 -37.18 -27.29 22.18
N PRO A 113 -37.10 -28.53 22.66
CA PRO A 113 -38.26 -29.40 22.80
C PRO A 113 -38.79 -29.30 24.25
N HIS A 114 -40.01 -28.79 24.41
CA HIS A 114 -41.17 -29.43 25.06
C HIS A 114 -42.16 -28.42 25.66
#